data_AF-X1QSE7-F1
#
_entry.id   AF-X1QSE7-F1
#
_cell.length_a   1.000
_cell.length_b   1.000
_cell.length_c   1.000
_cell.angle_alpha   90.00
_cell.angle_beta   90.00
_cell.angle_gamma   90.00
#
_symmetry.space_group_name_H-M   'P 1'
#
loop_
_entity.id
_entity.type
_entity.pdbx_description
1 polymer ?
#
loop_
_entity_poly.entity_id
_entity_poly.type
_entity_poly.pdbx_seq_one_letter_code
_entity_poly.pdbx_strand_id
1 'polypeptide(L)'
;MFFDTKSLPDTAILVSAEILLWVVYAWAWGYNFLEWIYITQGVQHDPIITSDYGDQLPLTTVFGKRHIDTMTEGQYNSIPFNAVGLSQIQKWDLTKLCLRGRADVEDLPPPVGEYEIAFHSYQKGLPYRPMLHITYYPA
;
A
#
# COMPACT_ATOMS: atom_id res chain seq x y z
N MET A 1 5.49 -5.51 -0.24
CA MET A 1 5.99 -4.88 -1.49
C MET A 1 7.32 -4.22 -1.20
N PHE A 2 8.25 -4.24 -2.16
CA PHE A 2 9.58 -3.67 -2.04
C PHE A 2 9.77 -2.58 -3.10
N PHE A 3 10.23 -1.41 -2.68
CA PHE A 3 10.53 -0.29 -3.57
C PHE A 3 11.98 0.16 -3.34
N ASP A 4 12.76 0.19 -4.41
CA ASP A 4 14.13 0.72 -4.36
C ASP A 4 14.10 2.24 -4.35
N THR A 5 14.30 2.81 -3.17
CA THR A 5 14.31 4.25 -2.90
C THR A 5 15.72 4.77 -2.64
N LYS A 6 16.76 3.94 -2.86
CA LYS A 6 18.18 4.30 -2.68
C LYS A 6 18.68 5.32 -3.69
N SER A 7 17.93 5.53 -4.76
CA SER A 7 18.21 6.54 -5.79
C SER A 7 17.81 7.96 -5.37
N LEU A 8 17.05 8.11 -4.28
CA LEU A 8 16.74 9.43 -3.73
C LEU A 8 18.00 10.06 -3.15
N PRO A 9 18.28 11.34 -3.41
CA PRO A 9 19.34 12.06 -2.72
C PRO A 9 19.14 12.02 -1.20
N ASP A 10 20.23 11.87 -0.48
CA ASP A 10 20.28 11.90 0.99
C ASP A 10 19.56 13.12 1.57
N THR A 11 19.79 14.26 0.92
CA THR A 11 19.26 15.56 1.31
C THR A 11 17.84 15.81 0.81
N ALA A 12 17.24 14.88 0.05
CA ALA A 12 15.91 15.05 -0.54
C ALA A 12 14.85 15.42 0.51
N ILE A 13 14.13 16.50 0.29
CA ILE A 13 13.01 16.89 1.14
C ILE A 13 11.75 16.34 0.49
N LEU A 14 11.15 15.31 1.10
CA LEU A 14 9.95 14.66 0.57
C LEU A 14 8.75 15.58 0.72
N VAL A 15 8.05 15.84 -0.38
CA VAL A 15 6.87 16.70 -0.44
C VAL A 15 5.60 15.84 -0.37
N SER A 16 5.54 14.80 -1.19
CA SER A 16 4.43 13.86 -1.24
C SER A 16 4.88 12.50 -1.79
N ALA A 17 4.08 11.48 -1.51
CA ALA A 17 4.25 10.16 -2.09
C ALA A 17 2.89 9.49 -2.24
N GLU A 18 2.79 8.58 -3.21
CA GLU A 18 1.62 7.76 -3.45
C GLU A 18 2.04 6.38 -3.96
N ILE A 19 1.30 5.34 -3.54
CA ILE A 19 1.36 4.04 -4.22
C ILE A 19 0.40 4.09 -5.39
N LEU A 20 0.85 3.66 -6.56
CA LEU A 20 0.03 3.46 -7.74
C LEU A 20 -0.20 1.96 -7.92
N LEU A 21 -1.45 1.54 -7.86
CA LEU A 21 -1.87 0.14 -8.07
C LEU A 21 -2.70 0.03 -9.35
N TRP A 22 -2.30 -0.87 -10.26
CA TRP A 22 -3.16 -1.21 -11.40
C TRP A 22 -4.25 -2.18 -10.92
N VAL A 23 -5.46 -1.66 -10.74
CA VAL A 23 -6.59 -2.43 -10.21
C VAL A 23 -7.20 -3.23 -11.36
N VAL A 24 -7.25 -4.55 -11.16
CA VAL A 24 -7.89 -5.49 -12.09
C VAL A 24 -9.37 -5.59 -11.78
N TYR A 25 -9.70 -5.60 -10.49
CA TYR A 25 -11.04 -5.80 -9.99
C TYR A 25 -11.17 -5.17 -8.60
N ALA A 26 -12.30 -4.52 -8.33
CA ALA A 26 -12.63 -4.03 -6.99
C ALA A 26 -14.14 -4.11 -6.76
N TRP A 27 -14.54 -4.88 -5.75
CA TRP A 27 -15.95 -5.11 -5.44
C TRP A 27 -16.21 -5.16 -3.94
N ALA A 28 -17.43 -4.76 -3.60
CA ALA A 28 -18.00 -4.70 -2.27
C ALA A 28 -19.50 -5.07 -2.35
N TRP A 29 -19.97 -5.98 -1.50
CA TRP A 29 -21.39 -6.34 -1.38
C TRP A 29 -21.80 -6.66 0.07
N GLY A 30 -22.84 -5.97 0.59
CA GLY A 30 -23.46 -6.23 1.89
C GLY A 30 -23.82 -4.96 2.67
N TYR A 31 -23.96 -5.05 3.99
CA TYR A 31 -24.46 -3.96 4.86
C TYR A 31 -23.32 -3.15 5.50
N ASN A 32 -23.42 -1.81 5.52
CA ASN A 32 -22.40 -0.89 6.09
C ASN A 32 -20.99 -1.02 5.48
N PHE A 33 -20.89 -1.04 4.15
CA PHE A 33 -19.61 -1.06 3.45
C PHE A 33 -18.86 0.27 3.59
N LEU A 34 -17.86 0.27 4.46
CA LEU A 34 -16.87 1.33 4.60
C LEU A 34 -15.50 0.66 4.54
N GLU A 35 -15.21 0.04 3.40
CA GLU A 35 -13.99 -0.72 3.21
C GLU A 35 -12.91 0.12 2.56
N TRP A 36 -11.76 0.07 3.21
CA TRP A 36 -10.58 0.81 2.81
C TRP A 36 -9.43 -0.16 2.65
N ILE A 37 -8.56 0.12 1.70
CA ILE A 37 -7.24 -0.46 1.66
C ILE A 37 -6.27 0.49 2.34
N TYR A 38 -5.50 -0.04 3.30
CA TYR A 38 -4.53 0.70 4.10
C TYR A 38 -3.13 0.35 3.67
N ILE A 39 -2.24 1.33 3.66
CA ILE A 39 -0.80 1.14 3.59
C ILE A 39 -0.27 1.05 5.02
N THR A 40 0.54 0.04 5.30
CA THR A 40 1.25 -0.14 6.56
C THR A 40 2.72 -0.46 6.30
N GLN A 41 3.54 -0.47 7.34
CA GLN A 41 4.94 -0.91 7.25
C GLN A 41 5.00 -2.35 6.75
N GLY A 42 5.84 -2.63 5.75
CA GLY A 42 6.12 -4.01 5.33
C GLY A 42 7.31 -4.59 6.07
N VAL A 43 7.18 -5.81 6.57
CA VAL A 43 8.28 -6.57 7.21
C VAL A 43 8.67 -7.83 6.46
N GLN A 44 7.95 -8.14 5.38
CA GLN A 44 8.10 -9.40 4.65
C GLN A 44 9.54 -9.64 4.13
N HIS A 45 9.91 -10.93 4.07
CA HIS A 45 11.15 -11.43 3.48
C HIS A 45 11.07 -11.45 1.94
N ASP A 46 12.24 -11.56 1.30
CA ASP A 46 12.37 -11.82 -0.13
C ASP A 46 13.22 -13.09 -0.36
N PRO A 47 12.61 -14.24 -0.75
CA PRO A 47 11.18 -14.43 -1.04
C PRO A 47 10.31 -14.38 0.23
N ILE A 48 9.01 -14.13 0.05
CA ILE A 48 8.02 -14.12 1.12
C ILE A 48 7.93 -15.52 1.75
N ILE A 49 7.87 -15.57 3.08
CA ILE A 49 7.71 -16.80 3.87
C ILE A 49 6.43 -16.76 4.71
N THR A 50 6.00 -17.92 5.20
CA THR A 50 4.72 -18.04 5.94
C THR A 50 4.65 -17.19 7.21
N SER A 51 5.76 -17.01 7.92
CA SER A 51 5.78 -16.20 9.16
C SER A 51 5.56 -14.71 8.90
N ASP A 52 5.82 -14.22 7.68
CA ASP A 52 5.65 -12.80 7.32
C ASP A 52 4.23 -12.29 7.57
N TYR A 53 3.23 -13.16 7.36
CA TYR A 53 1.84 -12.78 7.63
C TYR A 53 1.62 -12.49 9.12
N GLY A 54 2.14 -13.34 10.00
CA GLY A 54 2.04 -13.16 11.46
C GLY A 54 2.81 -11.93 11.95
N ASP A 55 4.02 -11.73 11.43
CA ASP A 55 4.88 -10.58 11.78
C ASP A 55 4.25 -9.24 11.35
N GLN A 56 3.38 -9.26 10.34
CA GLN A 56 2.66 -8.10 9.83
C GLN A 56 1.44 -7.70 10.69
N LEU A 57 0.83 -8.65 11.40
CA LEU A 57 -0.39 -8.44 12.19
C LEU A 57 -0.30 -7.27 13.19
N PRO A 58 0.76 -7.14 14.02
CA PRO A 58 0.86 -6.05 15.01
C PRO A 58 1.11 -4.67 14.38
N LEU A 59 1.42 -4.59 13.08
CA LEU A 59 1.72 -3.33 12.39
C LEU A 59 0.44 -2.70 11.86
N THR A 60 -0.15 -1.82 12.68
CA THR A 60 -1.45 -1.17 12.41
C THR A 60 -1.34 0.33 12.12
N THR A 61 -0.14 0.91 12.20
CA THR A 61 0.08 2.32 11.84
C THR A 61 -0.22 2.56 10.36
N VAL A 62 -1.24 3.37 10.09
CA VAL A 62 -1.70 3.69 8.73
C VAL A 62 -0.80 4.76 8.10
N PHE A 63 -0.16 4.42 6.99
CA PHE A 63 0.69 5.32 6.20
C PHE A 63 -0.08 6.05 5.10
N GLY A 64 -1.26 5.54 4.73
CA GLY A 64 -2.12 6.06 3.69
C GLY A 64 -3.32 5.14 3.51
N LYS A 65 -4.41 5.64 2.93
CA LYS A 65 -5.61 4.83 2.69
C LYS A 65 -6.42 5.32 1.51
N ARG A 66 -7.17 4.41 0.89
CA ARG A 66 -8.16 4.72 -0.14
C ARG A 66 -9.40 3.86 0.02
N HIS A 67 -10.55 4.49 -0.21
CA HIS A 67 -11.83 3.78 -0.19
C HIS A 67 -11.99 2.95 -1.46
N ILE A 68 -12.43 1.70 -1.33
CA ILE A 68 -12.47 0.75 -2.46
C ILE A 68 -13.42 1.24 -3.56
N ASP A 69 -14.59 1.80 -3.21
CA ASP A 69 -15.55 2.35 -4.19
C ASP A 69 -15.02 3.51 -5.05
N THR A 70 -13.93 4.15 -4.62
CA THR A 70 -13.30 5.22 -5.41
C THR A 70 -12.28 4.70 -6.41
N MET A 71 -12.10 3.38 -6.48
CA MET A 71 -11.19 2.74 -7.40
C MET A 71 -11.86 2.45 -8.74
N THR A 72 -11.08 2.52 -9.80
CA THR A 72 -11.52 2.17 -11.14
C THR A 72 -10.69 1.02 -11.68
N GLU A 73 -11.37 0.03 -12.22
CA GLU A 73 -10.75 -1.14 -12.85
C GLU A 73 -10.06 -0.77 -14.18
N GLY A 74 -9.02 -1.51 -14.54
CA GLY A 74 -8.29 -1.33 -15.79
C GLY A 74 -7.42 -0.08 -15.83
N GLN A 75 -7.11 0.53 -14.68
CA GLN A 75 -6.20 1.67 -14.58
C GLN A 75 -5.45 1.76 -13.24
N TYR A 76 -4.49 2.66 -13.18
CA TYR A 76 -3.77 2.99 -11.94
C TYR A 76 -4.66 3.80 -10.99
N ASN A 77 -4.72 3.33 -9.74
CA ASN A 77 -5.37 4.02 -8.64
C ASN A 77 -4.29 4.44 -7.64
N SER A 78 -4.30 5.72 -7.25
CA SER A 78 -3.33 6.27 -6.31
C SER A 78 -3.82 6.14 -4.87
N ILE A 79 -2.93 5.75 -3.96
CA ILE A 79 -3.15 5.78 -2.52
C ILE A 79 -2.14 6.77 -1.93
N PRO A 80 -2.55 7.98 -1.55
CA PRO A 80 -1.64 9.00 -1.05
C PRO A 80 -1.15 8.66 0.36
N PHE A 81 0.11 8.99 0.63
CA PHE A 81 0.69 8.86 1.96
C PHE A 81 0.27 10.05 2.83
N ASN A 82 0.06 9.78 4.12
CA ASN A 82 -0.05 10.80 5.15
C ASN A 82 1.35 11.17 5.69
N ALA A 83 1.42 12.13 6.62
CA ALA A 83 2.68 12.59 7.19
C ALA A 83 3.48 11.46 7.87
N VAL A 84 2.81 10.53 8.54
CA VAL A 84 3.46 9.36 9.16
C VAL A 84 4.07 8.49 8.06
N GLY A 85 3.31 8.14 7.04
CA GLY A 85 3.80 7.35 5.92
C GLY A 85 5.01 7.97 5.21
N LEU A 86 4.99 9.28 4.97
CA LEU A 86 6.11 9.99 4.35
C LEU A 86 7.41 9.85 5.16
N SER A 87 7.31 9.86 6.49
CA SER A 87 8.48 9.67 7.38
C SER A 87 9.09 8.27 7.30
N GLN A 88 8.40 7.30 6.69
CA GLN A 88 8.81 5.90 6.63
C GLN A 88 9.51 5.53 5.31
N ILE A 89 9.53 6.44 4.34
CA ILE A 89 10.26 6.26 3.09
C ILE A 89 11.77 6.27 3.39
N GLN A 90 12.43 5.15 3.10
CA GLN A 90 13.84 4.94 3.38
C GLN A 90 14.70 5.46 2.22
N LYS A 91 15.55 6.46 2.46
CA LYS A 91 16.47 6.99 1.42
C LYS A 91 17.70 6.11 1.19
N TRP A 92 18.03 5.27 2.17
CA TRP A 92 19.28 4.50 2.23
C TRP A 92 19.06 2.99 2.07
N ASP A 93 17.79 2.57 2.14
CA ASP A 93 17.39 1.18 2.03
C ASP A 93 16.10 1.05 1.24
N LEU A 94 15.65 -0.19 1.02
CA LEU A 94 14.36 -0.47 0.43
C LEU A 94 13.24 0.06 1.32
N THR A 95 12.32 0.79 0.71
CA THR A 95 11.03 1.08 1.35
C THR A 95 10.16 -0.17 1.23
N LYS A 96 9.85 -0.81 2.37
CA LYS A 96 8.98 -1.98 2.46
C LYS A 96 7.59 -1.57 2.92
N LEU A 97 6.56 -1.97 2.17
CA LEU A 97 5.16 -1.59 2.43
C LEU A 97 4.25 -2.80 2.32
N CYS A 98 3.22 -2.84 3.16
CA CYS A 98 2.17 -3.86 3.11
C CYS A 98 0.79 -3.20 2.90
N LEU A 99 -0.05 -3.83 2.08
CA LEU A 99 -1.44 -3.44 1.90
C LEU A 99 -2.30 -4.32 2.77
N ARG A 100 -3.20 -3.72 3.54
CA ARG A 100 -4.10 -4.45 4.45
C ARG A 100 -5.53 -3.92 4.33
N GLY A 101 -6.51 -4.79 4.56
CA GLY A 101 -7.91 -4.37 4.65
C GLY A 101 -8.17 -3.63 5.95
N ARG A 102 -9.27 -2.87 6.00
CA ARG A 102 -9.68 -2.15 7.22
C ARG A 102 -9.85 -3.08 8.41
N ALA A 103 -10.57 -4.20 8.23
CA ALA A 103 -10.84 -5.15 9.31
C ALA A 103 -9.54 -5.69 9.94
N ASP A 104 -8.51 -5.94 9.12
CA ASP A 104 -7.20 -6.42 9.57
C ASP A 104 -6.46 -5.39 10.44
N VAL A 105 -6.59 -4.09 10.13
CA VAL A 105 -5.83 -3.02 10.79
C VAL A 105 -6.57 -2.47 12.01
N GLU A 106 -7.89 -2.39 11.94
CA GLU A 106 -8.75 -1.87 13.02
C GLU A 106 -9.21 -2.97 14.00
N ASP A 107 -8.77 -4.21 13.79
CA ASP A 107 -9.14 -5.40 14.59
C ASP A 107 -10.67 -5.54 14.72
N LEU A 108 -11.35 -5.49 13.58
CA LEU A 108 -12.81 -5.59 13.50
C LEU A 108 -13.20 -7.04 13.21
N PRO A 109 -14.37 -7.48 13.72
CA PRO A 109 -14.93 -8.76 13.29
C PRO A 109 -15.13 -8.75 11.77
N PRO A 110 -15.02 -9.91 11.09
CA PRO A 110 -15.31 -10.02 9.67
C PRO A 110 -16.68 -9.41 9.37
N PRO A 111 -16.79 -8.49 8.40
CA PRO A 111 -18.07 -7.86 8.11
C PRO A 111 -19.05 -8.87 7.52
N VAL A 112 -20.35 -8.56 7.65
CA VAL A 112 -21.40 -9.33 6.98
C VAL A 112 -21.46 -8.88 5.52
N GLY A 113 -20.77 -9.62 4.66
CA GLY A 113 -20.66 -9.34 3.23
C GLY A 113 -19.31 -9.79 2.67
N GLU A 114 -19.03 -9.39 1.43
CA GLU A 114 -17.76 -9.67 0.75
C GLU A 114 -17.15 -8.38 0.20
N TYR A 115 -15.85 -8.19 0.41
CA TYR A 115 -15.06 -7.17 -0.26
C TYR A 115 -13.81 -7.80 -0.84
N GLU A 116 -13.49 -7.45 -2.08
CA GLU A 116 -12.32 -7.93 -2.76
C GLU A 116 -11.68 -6.80 -3.56
N ILE A 117 -10.35 -6.79 -3.55
CA ILE A 117 -9.57 -6.00 -4.48
C ILE A 117 -8.48 -6.90 -5.08
N ALA A 118 -8.40 -6.91 -6.40
CA ALA A 118 -7.32 -7.53 -7.14
C ALA A 118 -6.52 -6.45 -7.88
N PHE A 119 -5.20 -6.53 -7.80
CA PHE A 119 -4.28 -5.65 -8.53
C PHE A 119 -3.12 -6.46 -9.09
N HIS A 120 -2.48 -5.94 -10.13
CA HIS A 120 -1.32 -6.60 -10.72
C HIS A 120 -0.10 -6.57 -9.79
N SER A 121 0.58 -7.70 -9.67
CA SER A 121 1.79 -7.84 -8.85
C SER A 121 3.02 -7.25 -9.55
N TYR A 122 4.14 -7.18 -8.82
CA TYR A 122 5.43 -6.77 -9.38
C TYR A 122 5.85 -7.60 -10.59
N GLN A 123 5.60 -8.91 -10.57
CA GLN A 123 5.98 -9.87 -11.63
C GLN A 123 5.25 -9.63 -12.95
N LYS A 124 4.11 -8.91 -12.95
CA LYS A 124 3.43 -8.53 -14.19
C LYS A 124 4.28 -7.57 -15.03
N GLY A 125 5.23 -6.87 -14.41
CA GLY A 125 6.15 -5.95 -15.08
C GLY A 125 5.47 -4.65 -15.52
N LEU A 126 6.20 -3.83 -16.26
CA LEU A 126 5.62 -2.63 -16.87
C LEU A 126 4.67 -3.03 -18.01
N PRO A 127 3.55 -2.30 -18.21
CA PRO A 127 3.12 -1.08 -17.51
C PRO A 127 2.18 -1.32 -16.31
N TYR A 128 2.18 -2.49 -15.68
CA TYR A 128 1.12 -2.92 -14.76
C TYR A 128 1.54 -3.07 -13.30
N ARG A 129 2.84 -3.20 -13.03
CA ARG A 129 3.36 -3.43 -11.68
C ARG A 129 3.01 -2.26 -10.73
N PRO A 130 2.93 -2.51 -9.42
CA PRO A 130 2.82 -1.44 -8.43
C PRO A 130 4.00 -0.47 -8.54
N MET A 131 3.75 0.82 -8.33
CA MET A 131 4.78 1.86 -8.33
C MET A 131 4.67 2.71 -7.07
N LEU A 132 5.81 3.19 -6.57
CA LEU A 132 5.88 4.22 -5.55
C LEU A 132 6.32 5.51 -6.25
N HIS A 133 5.41 6.48 -6.33
CA HIS A 133 5.68 7.79 -6.91
C HIS A 133 5.97 8.78 -5.79
N ILE A 134 7.09 9.49 -5.88
CA ILE A 134 7.59 10.39 -4.83
C ILE A 134 7.89 11.75 -5.47
N THR A 135 7.29 12.80 -4.92
CA THR A 135 7.66 14.19 -5.23
C THR A 135 8.58 14.70 -4.13
N TYR A 136 9.74 15.21 -4.51
CA TYR A 136 10.73 15.75 -3.58
C TYR A 136 11.46 16.94 -4.21
N TYR A 137 12.02 17.80 -3.36
CA TYR A 137 13.01 18.77 -3.80
C TYR A 137 14.41 18.20 -3.58
N PRO A 138 15.32 18.32 -4.57
CA PRO A 138 16.74 18.25 -4.26
C PRO A 138 17.05 19.43 -3.33
N ALA A 139 17.62 19.16 -2.17
CA ALA A 139 18.11 20.23 -1.31
C ALA A 139 19.41 20.79 -1.85
#